data_AF-A0A955Z6L1-F1
#
_entry.id   AF-A0A955Z6L1-F1
#
_cell.length_a   1.000
_cell.length_b   1.000
_cell.length_c   1.000
_cell.angle_alpha   90.00
_cell.angle_beta   90.00
_cell.angle_gamma   90.00
#
_symmetry.space_group_name_H-M   'P 1'
#
loop_
_entity.id
_entity.type
_entity.pdbx_description
1 polymer ?
#
loop_
_entity_poly.entity_id
_entity_poly.type
_entity_poly.pdbx_seq_one_letter_code
_entity_poly.pdbx_strand_id
1 'polypeptide(L)'
;MTRTFTRGSMVLLALALGLIACGGAVDDGSSANGGDPPSAASRDDGSRDEASSRPSTGAAAAPGVTCCPPDPKPSGSMYLGGAARDGKCSRTYDFWCSERWRIEKDALGCPVWRYDVRAPAPGENAQCQASTICTPGAYVFCRCPDASEATKLCNADGKSFGPCGPCG
;
A
#
# COMPACT_ATOMS: atom_id res chain seq x y z
N MET A 1 57.01 -35.47 28.56
CA MET A 1 55.62 -35.81 28.93
C MET A 1 54.76 -35.77 27.67
N THR A 2 54.09 -36.88 27.43
CA THR A 2 53.26 -37.27 26.28
C THR A 2 51.93 -36.50 26.25
N ARG A 3 51.45 -36.08 25.07
CA ARG A 3 50.18 -36.57 24.46
C ARG A 3 49.78 -35.85 23.17
N THR A 4 49.73 -36.68 22.14
CA THR A 4 49.09 -36.61 20.82
C THR A 4 47.56 -36.51 20.88
N PHE A 5 46.89 -35.88 19.89
CA PHE A 5 45.56 -36.19 19.31
C PHE A 5 45.28 -35.17 18.17
N THR A 6 45.58 -35.38 16.88
CA THR A 6 44.99 -36.21 15.78
C THR A 6 43.58 -35.84 15.28
N ARG A 7 43.51 -35.52 13.97
CA ARG A 7 42.39 -35.60 12.97
C ARG A 7 41.22 -34.61 13.16
N GLY A 8 40.80 -33.81 12.19
CA GLY A 8 40.75 -34.02 10.74
C GLY A 8 39.29 -34.19 10.33
N SER A 9 38.66 -33.18 9.72
CA SER A 9 37.37 -33.32 9.05
C SER A 9 37.42 -32.68 7.67
N MET A 10 37.33 -33.57 6.69
CA MET A 10 37.28 -33.31 5.25
C MET A 10 36.02 -32.53 4.89
N VAL A 11 36.21 -31.46 4.13
CA VAL A 11 35.17 -30.82 3.32
C VAL A 11 34.96 -31.71 2.09
N LEU A 12 33.78 -32.30 1.93
CA LEU A 12 33.37 -32.97 0.70
C LEU A 12 32.34 -32.12 -0.05
N LEU A 13 32.69 -31.80 -1.29
CA LEU A 13 31.94 -31.10 -2.31
C LEU A 13 30.92 -32.05 -2.95
N ALA A 14 29.68 -31.60 -3.19
CA ALA A 14 28.78 -32.22 -4.16
C ALA A 14 27.89 -31.18 -4.84
N LEU A 15 28.24 -30.84 -6.09
CA LEU A 15 27.35 -30.21 -7.06
C LEU A 15 26.26 -31.22 -7.46
N ALA A 16 25.00 -30.78 -7.49
CA ALA A 16 23.95 -31.46 -8.25
C ALA A 16 23.11 -30.41 -9.01
N LEU A 17 23.30 -30.38 -10.34
CA LEU A 17 22.38 -29.77 -11.29
C LEU A 17 21.08 -30.57 -11.32
N GLY A 18 19.94 -29.87 -11.34
CA GLY A 18 18.63 -30.46 -11.62
C GLY A 18 17.82 -29.54 -12.54
N LEU A 19 17.80 -29.88 -13.83
CA LEU A 19 16.87 -29.35 -14.83
C LEU A 19 15.43 -29.60 -14.40
N ILE A 20 14.58 -28.56 -14.40
CA ILE A 20 13.12 -28.73 -14.39
C ILE A 20 12.64 -28.42 -15.82
N ALA A 21 12.23 -29.48 -16.51
CA ALA A 21 11.64 -29.43 -17.83
C ALA A 21 10.19 -28.91 -17.76
N CYS A 22 9.83 -28.05 -18.71
CA CYS A 22 8.47 -27.64 -18.99
C CYS A 22 7.67 -28.85 -19.53
N GLY A 23 6.62 -29.25 -18.83
CA GLY A 23 5.62 -30.19 -19.31
C GLY A 23 4.25 -29.51 -19.26
N GLY A 24 3.72 -29.15 -20.42
CA GLY A 24 2.33 -28.71 -20.56
C GLY A 24 1.38 -29.92 -20.62
N ALA A 25 0.19 -29.73 -20.08
CA ALA A 25 -0.99 -30.49 -20.48
C ALA A 25 -2.15 -29.49 -20.52
N VAL A 26 -2.73 -29.37 -21.72
CA VAL A 26 -3.99 -28.69 -22.03
C VAL A 26 -5.11 -29.69 -21.78
N ASP A 27 -6.21 -29.25 -21.16
CA ASP A 27 -7.50 -29.92 -21.27
C ASP A 27 -8.58 -28.85 -21.44
N ASP A 28 -9.23 -28.93 -22.61
CA ASP A 28 -10.40 -28.17 -23.04
C ASP A 28 -11.69 -28.78 -22.47
N GLY A 29 -12.67 -27.92 -22.16
CA GLY A 29 -14.06 -28.23 -22.54
C GLY A 29 -15.11 -28.44 -21.44
N SER A 30 -15.89 -27.38 -21.24
CA SER A 30 -17.36 -27.35 -21.43
C SER A 30 -18.35 -27.73 -20.32
N SER A 31 -19.12 -26.70 -19.98
CA SER A 31 -20.60 -26.62 -19.96
C SER A 31 -21.41 -27.10 -18.75
N ALA A 32 -21.99 -26.08 -18.11
CA ALA A 32 -23.42 -25.88 -17.80
C ALA A 32 -24.20 -26.98 -17.08
N ASN A 33 -24.71 -26.63 -15.89
CA ASN A 33 -26.11 -26.85 -15.54
C ASN A 33 -26.56 -25.81 -14.50
N GLY A 34 -27.67 -25.13 -14.82
CA GLY A 34 -28.38 -24.23 -13.91
C GLY A 34 -29.32 -24.98 -12.96
N GLY A 35 -29.79 -24.25 -11.96
CA GLY A 35 -30.85 -24.65 -11.03
C GLY A 35 -31.05 -23.56 -9.97
N ASP A 36 -32.10 -22.74 -10.14
CA ASP A 36 -32.62 -21.80 -9.13
C ASP A 36 -33.39 -22.53 -8.00
N PRO A 37 -34.08 -21.86 -7.05
CA PRO A 37 -33.77 -21.92 -5.61
C PRO A 37 -34.90 -22.60 -4.80
N PRO A 38 -34.80 -22.62 -3.47
CA PRO A 38 -36.02 -22.45 -2.67
C PRO A 38 -35.98 -21.21 -1.78
N SER A 39 -37.09 -20.48 -1.85
CA SER A 39 -37.44 -19.27 -1.12
C SER A 39 -37.72 -19.51 0.36
N ALA A 40 -37.49 -18.43 1.13
CA ALA A 40 -38.23 -17.95 2.29
C ALA A 40 -38.22 -18.76 3.60
N ALA A 41 -37.48 -18.23 4.58
CA ALA A 41 -37.99 -18.05 5.94
C ALA A 41 -37.38 -16.79 6.56
N SER A 42 -38.24 -15.79 6.67
CA SER A 42 -38.17 -14.56 7.45
C SER A 42 -37.81 -14.77 8.92
N ARG A 43 -36.85 -13.98 9.43
CA ARG A 43 -36.87 -13.40 10.78
C ARG A 43 -36.28 -12.00 10.74
N ASP A 44 -37.17 -11.02 10.67
CA ASP A 44 -37.03 -9.74 11.32
C ASP A 44 -36.77 -9.96 12.81
N ASP A 45 -35.69 -9.38 13.33
CA ASP A 45 -35.69 -8.81 14.67
C ASP A 45 -35.02 -7.45 14.55
N GLY A 46 -35.84 -6.41 14.69
CA GLY A 46 -35.39 -5.04 14.65
C GLY A 46 -34.64 -4.70 15.93
N SER A 47 -33.47 -4.10 15.77
CA SER A 47 -33.02 -3.06 16.69
C SER A 47 -32.44 -1.92 15.86
N ARG A 48 -33.37 -1.08 15.39
CA ARG A 48 -33.12 0.34 15.20
C ARG A 48 -33.20 0.97 16.57
N ASP A 49 -32.07 1.08 17.25
CA ASP A 49 -31.91 2.08 18.30
C ASP A 49 -30.67 2.90 17.99
N GLU A 50 -30.95 4.13 17.58
CA GLU A 50 -30.11 5.32 17.61
C GLU A 50 -28.70 5.22 17.01
N ALA A 51 -28.65 5.58 15.73
CA ALA A 51 -27.74 6.62 15.29
C ALA A 51 -27.88 7.88 16.16
N SER A 52 -27.28 7.86 17.35
CA SER A 52 -27.08 9.05 18.15
C SER A 52 -25.74 9.65 17.73
N SER A 53 -25.87 10.62 16.83
CA SER A 53 -24.88 11.61 16.43
C SER A 53 -24.13 12.13 17.67
N ARG A 54 -23.01 11.49 18.03
CA ARG A 54 -22.05 12.12 18.93
C ARG A 54 -21.13 12.99 18.09
N PRO A 55 -21.05 14.30 18.38
CA PRO A 55 -20.10 15.17 17.71
C PRO A 55 -18.71 14.60 17.94
N SER A 56 -17.91 14.66 16.88
CA SER A 56 -16.53 14.26 16.78
C SER A 56 -15.63 15.14 17.66
N THR A 57 -15.83 15.10 18.98
CA THR A 57 -14.87 15.58 19.97
C THR A 57 -14.00 14.40 20.39
N GLY A 58 -12.80 14.35 19.81
CA GLY A 58 -11.61 13.75 20.41
C GLY A 58 -11.80 12.50 21.28
N ALA A 59 -12.37 11.42 20.77
CA ALA A 59 -12.47 10.15 21.51
C ALA A 59 -11.10 9.71 22.08
N ALA A 60 -10.99 9.60 23.40
CA ALA A 60 -9.83 9.00 24.04
C ALA A 60 -9.70 7.52 23.62
N ALA A 61 -8.50 6.95 23.76
CA ALA A 61 -8.27 5.54 23.47
C ALA A 61 -9.19 4.63 24.30
N ALA A 62 -9.49 3.45 23.78
CA ALA A 62 -10.28 2.45 24.49
C ALA A 62 -9.67 2.12 25.87
N PRO A 63 -10.49 1.81 26.90
CA PRO A 63 -9.98 1.56 28.25
C PRO A 63 -8.97 0.41 28.28
N GLY A 64 -7.86 0.61 28.99
CA GLY A 64 -6.78 -0.38 29.08
C GLY A 64 -5.82 -0.42 27.88
N VAL A 65 -6.03 0.44 26.87
CA VAL A 65 -5.13 0.54 25.71
C VAL A 65 -3.99 1.52 25.98
N THR A 66 -2.75 1.06 25.80
CA THR A 66 -1.56 1.92 25.76
C THR A 66 -1.35 2.41 24.34
N CYS A 67 -1.39 3.72 24.11
CA CYS A 67 -1.05 4.30 22.82
C CYS A 67 0.44 4.66 22.74
N CYS A 68 1.02 4.38 21.59
CA CYS A 68 2.32 4.88 21.20
C CYS A 68 2.17 6.25 20.54
N PRO A 69 2.96 7.26 20.96
CA PRO A 69 2.94 8.55 20.30
C PRO A 69 3.55 8.43 18.89
N PRO A 70 2.89 8.97 17.86
CA PRO A 70 3.51 9.17 16.56
C PRO A 70 4.55 10.30 16.62
N ASP A 71 5.57 10.26 15.78
CA ASP A 71 6.48 11.40 15.65
C ASP A 71 5.76 12.63 15.07
N PRO A 72 6.15 13.85 15.48
CA PRO A 72 5.44 15.07 15.11
C PRO A 72 5.60 15.45 13.63
N LYS A 73 6.57 14.85 12.92
CA LYS A 73 6.83 15.11 11.51
C LYS A 73 7.38 13.85 10.81
N PRO A 74 7.06 13.65 9.52
CA PRO A 74 7.67 12.59 8.74
C PRO A 74 9.20 12.71 8.70
N SER A 75 9.89 11.57 8.84
CA SER A 75 11.33 11.45 8.68
C SER A 75 11.71 10.05 8.21
N GLY A 76 12.96 9.83 7.77
CA GLY A 76 13.42 8.52 7.29
C GLY A 76 13.40 7.40 8.34
N SER A 77 13.25 7.74 9.63
CA SER A 77 13.01 6.77 10.71
C SER A 77 12.05 7.38 11.72
N MET A 78 10.80 6.90 11.75
CA MET A 78 9.78 7.50 12.60
C MET A 78 8.92 6.49 13.36
N TYR A 79 8.44 6.88 14.53
CA TYR A 79 7.36 6.20 15.23
C TYR A 79 6.04 6.47 14.51
N LEU A 80 5.36 5.41 14.09
CA LEU A 80 4.05 5.52 13.44
C LEU A 80 2.93 5.85 14.41
N GLY A 81 3.12 5.58 15.70
CA GLY A 81 2.06 5.66 16.72
C GLY A 81 1.14 4.43 16.69
N GLY A 82 -0.10 4.59 17.13
CA GLY A 82 -1.11 3.53 17.26
C GLY A 82 -1.07 2.79 18.58
N ALA A 83 -1.96 1.82 18.76
CA ALA A 83 -2.01 0.98 19.95
C ALA A 83 -0.76 0.11 20.06
N ALA A 84 -0.16 0.08 21.25
CA ALA A 84 1.02 -0.73 21.54
C ALA A 84 0.67 -2.21 21.38
N ARG A 85 1.35 -2.89 20.45
CA ARG A 85 1.28 -4.35 20.33
C ARG A 85 2.30 -4.95 21.31
N ASP A 86 1.84 -5.78 22.23
CA ASP A 86 2.66 -6.41 23.27
C ASP A 86 3.47 -5.39 24.11
N GLY A 87 2.90 -4.20 24.32
CA GLY A 87 3.52 -3.10 25.06
C GLY A 87 4.67 -2.39 24.32
N LYS A 88 4.87 -2.64 23.02
CA LYS A 88 5.95 -2.05 22.23
C LYS A 88 5.43 -1.13 21.14
N CYS A 89 6.20 -0.07 20.88
CA CYS A 89 5.92 0.90 19.82
C CYS A 89 6.64 0.53 18.53
N SER A 90 5.89 0.54 17.43
CA SER A 90 6.42 0.25 16.11
C SER A 90 7.15 1.47 15.53
N ARG A 91 8.30 1.21 14.93
CA ARG A 91 9.09 2.18 14.18
C ARG A 91 9.19 1.71 12.73
N THR A 92 9.15 2.66 11.81
CA THR A 92 9.35 2.40 10.38
C THR A 92 10.62 3.12 9.92
N TYR A 93 11.34 2.50 8.99
CA TYR A 93 12.55 3.05 8.37
C TYR A 93 12.32 3.21 6.86
N ASP A 94 13.19 3.96 6.19
CA ASP A 94 13.18 4.25 4.74
C ASP A 94 11.95 5.04 4.25
N PHE A 95 11.48 5.96 5.09
CA PHE A 95 10.41 6.90 4.74
C PHE A 95 10.93 8.03 3.84
N TRP A 96 10.86 7.84 2.52
CA TRP A 96 11.24 8.87 1.54
C TRP A 96 10.02 9.64 1.03
N CYS A 97 10.07 10.97 1.12
CA CYS A 97 9.25 12.04 0.50
C CYS A 97 7.81 11.75 0.03
N SER A 98 7.09 10.84 0.68
CA SER A 98 5.64 10.79 0.56
C SER A 98 5.10 11.89 1.45
N GLU A 99 4.61 12.99 0.89
CA GLU A 99 3.88 14.03 1.65
C GLU A 99 2.42 13.60 1.92
N ARG A 100 2.05 12.36 1.55
CA ARG A 100 0.73 11.76 1.74
C ARG A 100 0.62 10.98 3.03
N TRP A 101 0.83 11.66 4.15
CA TRP A 101 0.59 11.06 5.45
C TRP A 101 -0.29 11.97 6.28
N ARG A 102 -1.15 11.36 7.10
CA ARG A 102 -1.93 12.06 8.11
C ARG A 102 -2.02 11.23 9.38
N ILE A 103 -2.30 11.92 10.49
CA ILE A 103 -2.63 11.27 11.74
C ILE A 103 -4.12 10.92 11.72
N GLU A 104 -4.40 9.63 11.81
CA GLU A 104 -5.74 9.09 12.01
C GLU A 104 -5.82 8.41 13.37
N LYS A 105 -7.01 7.98 13.78
CA LYS A 105 -7.18 7.06 14.90
C LYS A 105 -7.27 5.64 14.37
N ASP A 106 -6.53 4.72 14.99
CA ASP A 106 -6.76 3.29 14.75
C ASP A 106 -8.09 2.82 15.38
N ALA A 107 -8.40 1.53 15.22
CA ALA A 107 -9.61 0.92 15.74
C ALA A 107 -9.77 1.02 17.27
N LEU A 108 -8.68 1.30 17.99
CA LEU A 108 -8.65 1.46 19.44
C LEU A 108 -8.56 2.93 19.89
N GLY A 109 -8.63 3.87 18.94
CA GLY A 109 -8.64 5.30 19.21
C GLY A 109 -7.25 5.93 19.32
N CYS A 110 -6.17 5.19 19.08
CA CYS A 110 -4.81 5.72 19.20
C CYS A 110 -4.38 6.48 17.93
N PRO A 111 -3.68 7.63 18.07
CA PRO A 111 -3.19 8.39 16.93
C PRO A 111 -2.09 7.62 16.20
N VAL A 112 -2.25 7.46 14.88
CA VAL A 112 -1.34 6.70 14.04
C VAL A 112 -1.16 7.38 12.68
N TRP A 113 0.07 7.42 12.18
CA TRP A 113 0.37 7.82 10.82
C TRP A 113 -0.19 6.79 9.82
N ARG A 114 -1.04 7.25 8.89
CA ARG A 114 -1.58 6.46 7.78
C ARG A 114 -1.27 7.14 6.46
N TYR A 115 -0.99 6.32 5.45
CA TYR A 115 -0.80 6.80 4.10
C TYR A 115 -2.14 7.31 3.58
N ASP A 116 -2.19 8.56 3.13
CA ASP A 116 -3.42 9.19 2.68
C ASP A 116 -3.68 8.86 1.21
N VAL A 117 -4.65 7.97 0.98
CA VAL A 117 -5.09 7.54 -0.36
C VAL A 117 -6.36 8.25 -0.84
N ARG A 118 -6.88 9.18 -0.05
CA ARG A 118 -8.14 9.89 -0.38
C ARG A 118 -7.88 11.00 -1.39
N ALA A 119 -8.95 11.59 -1.91
CA ALA A 119 -8.85 12.85 -2.63
C ALA A 119 -8.52 14.00 -1.65
N PRO A 120 -7.79 15.05 -2.09
CA PRO A 120 -7.49 16.21 -1.24
C PRO A 120 -8.74 16.90 -0.72
N ALA A 121 -8.76 17.24 0.57
CA ALA A 121 -9.79 18.09 1.12
C ALA A 121 -9.61 19.55 0.64
N PRO A 122 -10.67 20.38 0.63
CA PRO A 122 -10.53 21.79 0.32
C PRO A 122 -9.46 22.46 1.22
N GLY A 123 -8.46 23.10 0.60
CA GLY A 123 -7.36 23.76 1.29
C GLY A 123 -6.09 22.93 1.48
N GLU A 124 -6.11 21.63 1.14
CA GLU A 124 -4.91 20.79 1.13
C GLU A 124 -4.16 20.92 -0.22
N ASN A 125 -2.82 20.85 -0.19
CA ASN A 125 -2.04 20.91 -1.43
C ASN A 125 -2.25 19.65 -2.26
N ALA A 126 -3.00 19.79 -3.35
CA ALA A 126 -3.26 18.70 -4.27
C ALA A 126 -1.97 18.12 -4.86
N GLN A 127 -0.88 18.86 -5.07
CA GLN A 127 0.37 18.28 -5.61
C GLN A 127 1.00 17.26 -4.66
N CYS A 128 0.89 17.47 -3.35
CA CYS A 128 1.37 16.55 -2.32
C CYS A 128 0.53 15.25 -2.30
N GLN A 129 -0.75 15.35 -2.68
CA GLN A 129 -1.75 14.29 -2.56
C GLN A 129 -2.23 13.67 -3.89
N ALA A 130 -1.92 14.30 -5.01
CA ALA A 130 -2.55 13.95 -6.26
C ALA A 130 -1.66 12.98 -7.02
N SER A 131 -2.29 11.92 -7.50
CA SER A 131 -1.83 11.04 -8.60
C SER A 131 -1.53 11.82 -9.89
N THR A 132 -1.39 13.14 -9.81
CA THR A 132 -1.01 14.07 -10.85
C THR A 132 0.45 13.82 -11.20
N ILE A 133 0.66 13.35 -12.43
CA ILE A 133 1.99 13.06 -12.96
C ILE A 133 2.59 14.25 -13.70
N CYS A 134 1.78 15.29 -13.96
CA CYS A 134 2.18 16.50 -14.65
C CYS A 134 1.25 17.69 -14.34
N THR A 135 1.74 18.91 -14.52
CA THR A 135 0.94 20.13 -14.37
C THR A 135 0.00 20.29 -15.57
N PRO A 136 -1.34 20.33 -15.40
CA PRO A 136 -2.28 20.52 -16.50
C PRO A 136 -1.92 21.73 -17.38
N GLY A 137 -1.89 21.53 -18.69
CA GLY A 137 -1.53 22.57 -19.65
C GLY A 137 -0.02 22.76 -19.85
N ALA A 138 0.84 22.12 -19.05
CA ALA A 138 2.28 22.15 -19.27
C ALA A 138 2.71 21.21 -20.40
N TYR A 139 3.75 21.60 -21.13
CA TYR A 139 4.41 20.75 -22.13
C TYR A 139 5.62 20.05 -21.51
N VAL A 140 5.83 18.80 -21.88
CA VAL A 140 7.04 18.03 -21.51
C VAL A 140 7.67 17.43 -22.76
N PHE A 141 8.98 17.21 -22.72
CA PHE A 141 9.71 16.59 -23.83
C PHE A 141 9.31 15.12 -24.02
N CYS A 142 9.30 14.68 -25.28
CA CYS A 142 9.13 13.30 -25.67
C CYS A 142 10.05 12.96 -26.86
N ARG A 143 10.39 11.68 -27.00
CA ARG A 143 11.15 11.16 -28.14
C ARG A 143 10.19 10.51 -29.12
N CYS A 144 10.32 10.85 -30.39
CA CYS A 144 9.58 10.22 -31.48
C CYS A 144 10.23 8.89 -31.89
N PRO A 145 9.53 8.03 -32.66
CA PRO A 145 10.07 6.74 -33.12
C PRO A 145 11.33 6.84 -33.99
N ASP A 146 11.47 7.94 -34.74
CA ASP A 146 12.64 8.30 -35.55
C ASP A 146 13.79 8.89 -34.70
N ALA A 147 13.64 8.86 -33.37
CA ALA A 147 14.51 9.48 -32.38
C ALA A 147 14.55 11.02 -32.41
N SER A 148 13.70 11.69 -33.19
CA SER A 148 13.57 13.15 -33.12
C SER A 148 12.98 13.60 -31.76
N GLU A 149 13.22 14.86 -31.41
CA GLU A 149 12.69 15.47 -30.19
C GLU A 149 11.39 16.19 -30.51
N ALA A 150 10.38 15.95 -29.67
CA ALA A 150 9.09 16.62 -29.74
C ALA A 150 8.59 16.94 -28.33
N THR A 151 7.35 17.44 -28.25
CA THR A 151 6.70 17.74 -26.97
C THR A 151 5.35 17.06 -26.88
N LYS A 152 4.87 16.84 -25.67
CA LYS A 152 3.50 16.40 -25.41
C LYS A 152 2.87 17.26 -24.33
N LEU A 153 1.58 17.49 -24.46
CA LEU A 153 0.79 18.29 -23.52
C LEU A 153 0.36 17.42 -22.33
N CYS A 154 0.47 17.94 -21.11
CA CYS A 154 -0.22 17.39 -19.96
C CYS A 154 -1.71 17.75 -20.04
N ASN A 155 -2.57 16.73 -20.02
CA ASN A 155 -4.01 16.93 -20.14
C ASN A 155 -4.59 17.61 -18.90
N ALA A 156 -5.84 18.09 -19.02
CA ALA A 156 -6.54 18.78 -17.95
C ALA A 156 -6.70 17.93 -16.67
N ASP A 157 -6.67 16.61 -16.80
CA ASP A 157 -6.72 15.68 -15.68
C ASP A 157 -5.44 15.68 -14.81
N GLY A 158 -4.32 16.21 -15.33
CA GLY A 158 -3.01 16.17 -14.70
C GLY A 158 -2.40 14.76 -14.58
N LYS A 159 -3.05 13.76 -15.18
CA LYS A 159 -2.74 12.32 -15.03
C LYS A 159 -2.46 11.62 -16.34
N SER A 160 -2.73 12.27 -17.47
CA SER A 160 -2.44 11.75 -18.79
C SER A 160 -1.73 12.79 -19.65
N PHE A 161 -1.00 12.30 -20.66
CA PHE A 161 -0.38 13.14 -21.65
C PHE A 161 -1.10 12.97 -22.98
N GLY A 162 -1.22 14.05 -23.75
CA GLY A 162 -1.60 14.00 -25.15
C GLY A 162 -0.55 13.27 -26.01
N PRO A 163 -0.82 13.13 -27.33
CA PRO A 163 0.13 12.53 -28.25
C PRO A 163 1.45 13.33 -28.28
N CYS A 164 2.55 12.60 -28.48
CA CYS A 164 3.84 13.21 -28.76
C CYS A 164 3.79 13.85 -30.15
N GLY A 165 4.07 15.15 -30.24
CA GLY A 165 3.97 15.86 -31.49
C GLY A 165 4.70 17.20 -31.51
N PRO A 166 5.08 17.68 -32.71
CA PRO A 166 5.02 16.98 -33.99
C PRO A 166 6.13 15.89 -34.11
N CYS A 167 5.75 14.67 -34.49
CA CYS A 167 6.69 13.61 -34.90
C CYS A 167 6.65 13.52 -36.43
N GLY A 168 7.81 13.62 -37.07
CA GLY A 168 7.97 13.65 -38.52
C GLY A 168 7.90 12.29 -39.19
#